data_AF-A0A0G0NVS9-F1
#
_entry.id   AF-A0A0G0NVS9-F1
#
_cell.length_a   1.000
_cell.length_b   1.000
_cell.length_c   1.000
_cell.angle_alpha   90.00
_cell.angle_beta   90.00
_cell.angle_gamma   90.00
#
_symmetry.space_group_name_H-M   'P 1'
#
loop_
_entity.id
_entity.type
_entity.pdbx_description
1 polymer ?
#
loop_
_entity_poly.entity_id
_entity_poly.type
_entity_poly.pdbx_seq_one_letter_code
_entity_poly.pdbx_strand_id
1 'polypeptide(L)'
;MKARFPYKYVGKVYFGEIFRPVAKISFKSPSSELEATVWLIVDSGADFTILPKYLALDLGISLEHDCISDITKGIGGFQKIFLLKNPIEIKIGKVSKKVPIAFFDSNELPALMGRLGFMERFNVEFTRSLSVIFKE
;
A
#
# COMPACT_ATOMS: atom_id res chain seq x y z
N MET A 1 -11.63 14.82 -7.38
CA MET A 1 -10.16 15.01 -7.48
C MET A 1 -9.56 13.96 -8.43
N LYS A 2 -8.37 14.15 -9.02
CA LYS A 2 -7.72 13.17 -9.92
C LYS A 2 -6.22 13.05 -9.64
N ALA A 3 -5.77 11.91 -9.15
CA ALA A 3 -4.35 11.55 -9.08
C ALA A 3 -4.06 10.51 -10.17
N ARG A 4 -2.96 10.67 -10.92
CA ARG A 4 -2.53 9.73 -11.97
C ARG A 4 -1.09 9.32 -11.72
N PHE A 5 -0.82 8.02 -11.80
CA PHE A 5 0.50 7.47 -11.68
C PHE A 5 0.80 6.53 -12.86
N PRO A 6 2.01 6.57 -13.43
CA PRO A 6 2.41 5.64 -14.47
C PRO A 6 2.60 4.24 -13.89
N TYR A 7 2.42 3.21 -14.71
CA TYR A 7 2.84 1.87 -14.34
C TYR A 7 4.37 1.79 -14.30
N LYS A 8 4.88 0.89 -13.46
CA LYS A 8 6.31 0.60 -13.34
C LYS A 8 6.65 -0.63 -14.18
N TYR A 9 7.58 -0.49 -15.12
CA TYR A 9 8.18 -1.63 -15.82
C TYR A 9 8.93 -2.52 -14.82
N VAL A 10 8.74 -3.83 -14.91
CA VAL A 10 9.34 -4.83 -13.99
C VAL A 10 10.29 -5.77 -14.71
N GLY A 11 10.07 -6.00 -16.00
CA GLY A 11 10.91 -6.90 -16.78
C GLY A 11 10.18 -7.50 -17.97
N LYS A 12 10.90 -8.34 -18.71
CA LYS A 12 10.40 -9.09 -19.86
C LYS A 12 10.37 -10.58 -19.51
N VAL A 13 9.25 -11.22 -19.83
CA VAL A 13 9.02 -12.66 -19.69
C VAL A 13 8.61 -13.24 -21.03
N TYR A 14 8.35 -14.55 -21.08
CA TYR A 14 7.94 -15.26 -22.30
C TYR A 14 6.75 -14.59 -23.02
N PHE A 15 5.76 -14.11 -22.26
CA PHE A 15 4.55 -13.46 -22.80
C PHE A 15 4.70 -11.96 -23.10
N GLY A 16 5.89 -11.37 -22.93
CA GLY A 16 6.15 -9.95 -23.19
C GLY A 16 6.60 -9.17 -21.96
N GLU A 17 6.35 -7.87 -21.97
CA GLU A 17 6.76 -6.94 -20.93
C GLU A 17 5.73 -6.84 -19.80
N ILE A 18 6.20 -6.78 -18.56
CA ILE A 18 5.35 -6.66 -17.37
C ILE A 18 5.43 -5.23 -16.83
N PHE A 19 4.25 -4.62 -16.69
CA PHE A 19 4.08 -3.30 -16.09
C PHE A 19 3.13 -3.40 -14.89
N ARG A 20 3.61 -3.01 -13.70
CA ARG A 20 2.80 -3.01 -12.48
C ARG A 20 2.14 -1.65 -12.27
N PRO A 21 0.83 -1.61 -11.98
CA PRO A 21 0.19 -0.38 -11.53
C PRO A 21 0.75 0.02 -10.16
N VAL A 22 1.23 1.24 -10.02
CA VAL A 22 1.80 1.75 -8.78
C VAL A 22 1.27 3.13 -8.44
N ALA A 23 1.17 3.44 -7.15
CA ALA A 23 0.79 4.76 -6.65
C ALA A 23 1.80 5.24 -5.60
N LYS A 24 2.18 6.53 -5.66
CA LYS A 24 3.06 7.15 -4.67
C LYS A 24 2.21 7.72 -3.55
N ILE A 25 2.40 7.22 -2.33
CA ILE A 25 1.62 7.55 -1.15
C ILE A 25 2.55 8.00 -0.04
N SER A 26 2.22 9.11 0.60
CA SER A 26 2.86 9.55 1.84
C SER A 26 2.04 9.10 3.03
N PHE A 27 2.69 8.61 4.07
CA PHE A 27 2.11 8.14 5.33
C PHE A 27 2.68 9.00 6.45
N LYS A 28 1.82 9.61 7.27
CA LYS A 28 2.23 10.38 8.45
C LYS A 28 2.11 9.51 9.70
N SER A 29 3.16 9.49 10.51
CA SER A 29 3.17 8.79 11.79
C SER A 29 2.00 9.23 12.69
N PRO A 30 1.29 8.30 13.35
CA PRO A 30 0.20 8.66 14.26
C PRO A 30 0.66 9.39 15.53
N SER A 31 1.91 9.22 15.95
CA SER A 31 2.44 9.63 17.26
C SER A 31 3.60 10.62 17.17
N SER A 32 4.02 11.01 15.97
CA SER A 32 5.17 11.89 15.75
C SER A 32 5.05 12.69 14.45
N GLU A 33 6.01 13.57 14.18
CA GLU A 33 6.11 14.30 12.90
C GLU A 33 6.82 13.50 11.80
N LEU A 34 7.09 12.21 12.01
CA LEU A 34 7.71 11.35 10.99
C LEU A 34 6.75 11.12 9.81
N GLU A 35 7.29 11.10 8.61
CA GLU A 35 6.57 10.82 7.37
C GLU A 35 7.39 9.89 6.48
N ALA A 36 6.73 8.89 5.89
CA ALA A 36 7.35 7.99 4.91
C ALA A 36 6.58 8.07 3.59
N THR A 37 7.29 8.27 2.48
CA THR A 37 6.70 8.29 1.14
C THR A 37 7.16 7.09 0.33
N VAL A 38 6.23 6.22 -0.06
CA VAL A 38 6.52 4.93 -0.69
C VAL A 38 5.64 4.70 -1.93
N TRP A 39 6.17 3.94 -2.88
CA TRP A 39 5.41 3.42 -4.02
C TRP A 39 4.74 2.10 -3.66
N LEU A 40 3.41 2.07 -3.72
CA LEU A 40 2.61 0.87 -3.51
C LEU A 40 2.20 0.28 -4.85
N ILE A 41 2.21 -1.05 -4.96
CA ILE A 41 1.50 -1.76 -6.03
C ILE A 41 0.01 -1.64 -5.77
N VAL A 42 -0.75 -1.18 -6.76
CA VAL A 42 -2.22 -1.10 -6.66
C VAL A 42 -2.78 -2.47 -7.01
N ASP A 43 -3.24 -3.19 -5.99
CA ASP A 43 -3.60 -4.61 -6.10
C ASP A 43 -5.03 -4.83 -5.62
N SER A 44 -5.97 -4.89 -6.55
CA SER A 44 -7.37 -5.18 -6.24
C SER A 44 -7.57 -6.60 -5.70
N GLY A 45 -6.59 -7.50 -5.82
CA GLY A 45 -6.60 -8.84 -5.24
C GLY A 45 -6.21 -8.88 -3.76
N ALA A 46 -5.64 -7.80 -3.21
CA ALA A 46 -5.30 -7.70 -1.81
C ALA A 46 -6.47 -7.11 -0.99
N ASP A 47 -6.81 -7.76 0.14
CA ASP A 47 -7.85 -7.25 1.03
C ASP A 47 -7.37 -6.01 1.82
N PHE A 48 -6.14 -6.05 2.34
CA PHE A 48 -5.54 -4.98 3.13
C PHE A 48 -4.47 -4.21 2.35
N THR A 49 -4.26 -2.94 2.69
CA THR A 49 -3.02 -2.24 2.35
C THR A 49 -1.94 -2.70 3.33
N ILE A 50 -0.84 -3.25 2.81
CA ILE A 50 0.22 -3.87 3.64
C ILE A 50 1.57 -3.28 3.24
N LEU A 51 2.29 -2.76 4.23
CA LEU A 51 3.59 -2.14 4.09
C LEU A 51 4.72 -3.10 4.52
N PRO A 52 5.92 -3.03 3.91
CA PRO A 52 7.10 -3.71 4.42
C PRO A 52 7.40 -3.39 5.88
N LYS A 53 8.01 -4.35 6.59
CA LYS A 53 8.34 -4.22 8.03
C LYS A 53 9.15 -2.97 8.35
N TYR A 54 10.13 -2.61 7.51
CA TYR A 54 11.00 -1.45 7.74
C TYR A 54 10.23 -0.13 7.83
N LEU A 55 9.09 0.00 7.15
CA LEU A 55 8.29 1.22 7.20
C LEU A 55 7.63 1.45 8.57
N ALA A 56 7.44 0.41 9.37
CA ALA A 56 7.00 0.59 10.75
C ALA A 56 8.07 1.35 11.55
N LEU A 57 9.36 1.00 11.36
CA LEU A 57 10.48 1.69 12.00
C LEU A 57 10.58 3.14 11.51
N ASP A 58 10.49 3.37 10.19
CA ASP A 58 10.55 4.72 9.60
C ASP A 58 9.42 5.63 10.11
N LEU A 59 8.27 5.05 10.46
CA LEU A 59 7.11 5.77 10.99
C LEU A 59 7.08 5.82 12.53
N GLY A 60 8.07 5.23 13.22
CA GLY A 60 8.10 5.17 14.68
C GLY A 60 6.96 4.33 15.29
N ILE A 61 6.51 3.30 14.58
CA ILE A 61 5.41 2.40 14.97
C ILE A 61 5.99 1.10 15.52
N SER A 62 5.59 0.73 16.74
CA SER A 62 5.91 -0.56 17.34
C SER A 62 4.93 -1.62 16.87
N LEU A 63 5.43 -2.64 16.14
CA LEU A 63 4.61 -3.78 15.72
C LEU A 63 4.04 -4.59 16.90
N GLU A 64 4.69 -4.52 18.07
CA GLU A 64 4.25 -5.21 19.28
C GLU A 64 3.17 -4.43 20.03
N HIS A 65 3.32 -3.10 20.14
CA HIS A 65 2.45 -2.28 20.98
C HIS A 65 1.34 -1.57 20.20
N ASP A 66 1.58 -1.18 18.96
CA ASP A 66 0.66 -0.38 18.15
C ASP A 66 -0.19 -1.23 17.20
N CYS A 67 0.15 -2.51 17.04
CA CYS A 67 -0.51 -3.41 16.09
C CYS A 67 -1.15 -4.63 16.75
N ILE A 68 -1.97 -5.34 15.97
CA ILE A 68 -2.54 -6.66 16.28
C ILE A 68 -2.01 -7.63 15.24
N SER A 69 -1.41 -8.74 15.67
CA SER A 69 -0.93 -9.77 14.74
C SER A 69 -2.10 -10.54 14.11
N ASP A 70 -2.00 -10.80 12.81
CA ASP A 70 -2.96 -11.61 12.07
C ASP A 70 -2.24 -12.42 10.98
N ILE A 71 -2.96 -13.26 10.26
CA ILE A 71 -2.46 -14.08 9.15
C ILE A 71 -3.29 -13.78 7.90
N THR A 72 -2.61 -13.46 6.80
CA THR A 72 -3.21 -13.39 5.47
C THR A 72 -2.78 -14.59 4.61
N LYS A 73 -3.55 -14.89 3.57
CA LYS A 73 -3.28 -15.99 2.64
C LYS A 73 -3.21 -15.47 1.21
N GLY A 74 -2.16 -15.86 0.49
CA GLY A 74 -2.00 -15.57 -0.94
C GLY A 74 -1.40 -16.75 -1.68
N ILE A 75 -0.92 -16.50 -2.91
CA ILE A 75 -0.27 -17.52 -3.75
C ILE A 75 0.97 -18.12 -3.08
N GLY A 76 1.72 -17.30 -2.33
CA GLY A 76 2.90 -17.73 -1.55
C GLY A 76 2.57 -18.48 -0.26
N GLY A 77 1.29 -18.77 0.02
CA GLY A 77 0.85 -19.41 1.26
C GLY A 77 0.40 -18.40 2.33
N PHE A 78 0.58 -18.78 3.58
CA PHE A 78 0.21 -17.97 4.74
C PHE A 78 1.33 -17.00 5.10
N GLN A 79 0.97 -15.75 5.38
CA GLN A 79 1.90 -14.70 5.76
C GLN A 79 1.40 -14.03 7.04
N LYS A 80 2.28 -13.93 8.05
CA LYS A 80 2.02 -13.13 9.24
C LYS A 80 2.06 -11.64 8.90
N ILE A 81 1.07 -10.91 9.39
CA ILE A 81 0.94 -9.45 9.26
C ILE A 81 0.64 -8.81 10.62
N PHE A 82 0.80 -7.49 10.70
CA PHE A 82 0.54 -6.68 11.88
C PHE A 82 -0.41 -5.55 11.50
N LEU A 83 -1.68 -5.65 11.86
CA LEU A 83 -2.71 -4.65 11.61
C LEU A 83 -2.52 -3.47 12.57
N LEU A 84 -2.34 -2.27 12.04
CA LEU A 84 -2.22 -1.06 12.87
C LEU A 84 -3.56 -0.77 13.55
N LYS A 85 -3.55 -0.59 14.88
CA LYS A 85 -4.78 -0.44 15.69
C LYS A 85 -5.62 0.77 15.27
N ASN A 86 -4.97 1.85 14.85
CA ASN A 86 -5.62 3.10 14.46
C ASN A 86 -5.33 3.44 12.99
N PRO A 87 -6.31 3.92 12.23
CA PRO A 87 -6.08 4.40 10.87
C PRO A 87 -5.00 5.49 10.79
N ILE A 88 -4.10 5.36 9.83
CA ILE A 88 -2.99 6.29 9.59
C ILE A 88 -3.40 7.36 8.58
N GLU A 89 -2.91 8.59 8.76
CA GLU A 89 -3.10 9.64 7.76
C GLU A 89 -2.19 9.39 6.55
N ILE A 90 -2.81 9.40 5.37
CA ILE A 90 -2.12 9.29 4.09
C ILE A 90 -2.38 10.50 3.24
N LYS A 91 -1.46 10.77 2.31
CA LYS A 91 -1.62 11.72 1.23
C LYS A 91 -1.41 11.05 -0.12
N ILE A 92 -2.39 11.24 -1.01
CA ILE A 92 -2.34 10.83 -2.41
C ILE A 92 -2.68 12.02 -3.31
N GLY A 93 -1.68 12.54 -4.02
CA GLY A 93 -1.81 13.80 -4.75
C GLY A 93 -2.15 14.97 -3.81
N LYS A 94 -3.36 15.53 -3.95
CA LYS A 94 -3.85 16.64 -3.11
C LYS A 94 -4.81 16.21 -2.00
N VAL A 95 -5.10 14.92 -1.88
CA VAL A 95 -6.08 14.41 -0.93
C VAL A 95 -5.40 13.74 0.25
N SER A 96 -5.85 14.11 1.44
CA SER A 96 -5.52 13.44 2.70
C SER A 96 -6.70 12.60 3.17
N LYS A 97 -6.44 11.38 3.64
CA LYS A 97 -7.44 10.50 4.27
C LYS A 97 -6.82 9.71 5.41
N LYS A 98 -7.63 9.26 6.35
CA LYS A 98 -7.22 8.23 7.32
C LYS A 98 -7.62 6.85 6.81
N VAL A 99 -6.67 5.92 6.70
CA VAL A 99 -6.90 4.58 6.15
C VAL A 99 -6.32 3.51 7.07
N PRO A 100 -6.94 2.31 7.18
CA PRO A 100 -6.32 1.20 7.86
C PRO A 100 -5.15 0.66 7.03
N ILE A 101 -4.10 0.21 7.72
CA ILE A 101 -2.95 -0.46 7.11
C ILE A 101 -2.50 -1.63 7.97
N ALA A 102 -1.73 -2.52 7.36
CA ALA A 102 -0.95 -3.54 8.05
C ALA A 102 0.53 -3.43 7.69
N PHE A 103 1.37 -4.15 8.42
CA PHE A 103 2.77 -4.37 8.08
C PHE A 103 3.04 -5.87 7.88
N PHE A 104 3.87 -6.21 6.91
CA PHE A 104 4.40 -7.56 6.78
C PHE A 104 5.38 -7.88 7.92
N ASP A 105 5.55 -9.16 8.24
CA ASP A 105 6.71 -9.63 9.02
C ASP A 105 7.95 -9.88 8.16
N SER A 106 8.12 -9.13 7.06
CA SER A 106 9.23 -9.26 6.12
C SER A 106 9.46 -7.95 5.37
N ASN A 107 10.69 -7.76 4.88
CA ASN A 107 11.10 -6.66 4.00
C ASN A 107 11.17 -7.07 2.52
N GLU A 108 11.03 -8.37 2.22
CA GLU A 108 11.17 -8.90 0.86
C GLU A 108 9.90 -8.70 0.01
N LEU A 109 8.78 -8.41 0.66
CA LEU A 109 7.49 -8.21 0.00
C LEU A 109 7.31 -6.73 -0.37
N PRO A 110 6.82 -6.42 -1.57
CA PRO A 110 6.55 -5.04 -1.96
C PRO A 110 5.37 -4.47 -1.17
N ALA A 111 5.32 -3.14 -1.01
CA ALA A 111 4.15 -2.47 -0.45
C ALA A 111 2.94 -2.65 -1.38
N LEU A 112 1.80 -3.04 -0.80
CA LEU A 112 0.55 -3.31 -1.52
C LEU A 112 -0.53 -2.31 -1.07
N MET A 113 -1.30 -1.79 -2.02
CA MET A 113 -2.54 -1.06 -1.77
C MET A 113 -3.73 -1.99 -2.04
N GLY A 114 -4.37 -2.45 -0.97
CA GLY A 114 -5.54 -3.32 -1.01
C GLY A 114 -6.86 -2.57 -0.85
N ARG A 115 -7.96 -3.33 -0.86
CA ARG A 115 -9.33 -2.79 -0.94
C ARG A 115 -9.82 -2.11 0.33
N LEU A 116 -9.86 -2.85 1.44
CA LEU A 116 -10.63 -2.50 2.63
C LEU A 116 -10.14 -1.18 3.24
N GLY A 117 -11.01 -0.18 3.27
CA GLY A 117 -10.76 1.12 3.88
C GLY A 117 -9.71 2.00 3.19
N PHE A 118 -9.11 1.55 2.07
CA PHE A 118 -8.17 2.35 1.26
C PHE A 118 -8.60 2.42 -0.20
N MET A 119 -8.31 1.42 -1.03
CA MET A 119 -8.50 1.52 -2.49
C MET A 119 -9.99 1.75 -2.85
N GLU A 120 -10.92 1.12 -2.14
CA GLU A 120 -12.37 1.25 -2.37
C GLU A 120 -12.94 2.64 -2.04
N ARG A 121 -12.14 3.50 -1.39
CA ARG A 121 -12.51 4.89 -1.11
C ARG A 121 -12.27 5.82 -2.29
N PHE A 122 -11.86 5.26 -3.43
CA PHE A 122 -11.64 5.95 -4.69
C PHE A 122 -12.27 5.14 -5.82
N ASN A 123 -12.68 5.84 -6.87
CA ASN A 123 -12.87 5.23 -8.18
C ASN A 123 -11.49 5.04 -8.82
N VAL A 124 -11.02 3.79 -8.89
CA VAL A 124 -9.67 3.43 -9.38
C VAL A 124 -9.76 2.86 -10.80
N GLU A 125 -9.05 3.48 -11.74
CA GLU A 125 -9.02 3.07 -13.15
C GLU A 125 -7.64 2.61 -13.58
N PHE A 126 -7.57 1.39 -14.09
CA PHE A 126 -6.40 0.80 -14.75
C PHE A 126 -6.51 1.05 -16.26
N THR A 127 -5.63 1.88 -16.80
CA THR A 127 -5.77 2.35 -18.19
C THR A 127 -4.84 1.61 -19.16
N ARG A 128 -5.27 1.46 -20.42
CA ARG A 128 -4.43 0.94 -21.51
C ARG A 128 -3.17 1.77 -21.75
N SER A 129 -3.19 3.06 -21.40
CA SER A 129 -2.03 3.96 -21.45
C SER A 129 -1.02 3.74 -20.30
N LEU A 130 -1.02 2.55 -19.67
CA LEU A 130 -0.12 2.19 -18.58
C LEU A 130 -0.13 3.22 -17.43
N SER A 131 -1.32 3.56 -16.98
CA SER A 131 -1.48 4.43 -15.81
C SER A 131 -2.63 3.98 -14.93
N VAL A 132 -2.47 4.19 -13.62
CA VAL A 132 -3.55 4.06 -12.65
C VAL A 132 -4.04 5.45 -12.27
N ILE A 133 -5.36 5.62 -12.23
CA ILE A 133 -6.01 6.89 -11.92
C ILE A 133 -6.92 6.71 -10.70
N PHE A 134 -6.81 7.61 -9.74
CA PHE A 134 -7.68 7.69 -8.57
C PHE A 134 -8.59 8.90 -8.71
N LYS A 135 -9.90 8.67 -8.63
CA LYS A 135 -10.92 9.72 -8.61
C LYS A 135 -11.73 9.65 -7.32
N GLU A 136 -12.12 10.81 -6.81
CA GLU A 136 -13.19 10.93 -5.81
C GLU A 136 -14.52 11.10 -6.53
#